data_AF-A0A1J5G313-F1
#
_entry.id   AF-A0A1J5G313-F1
#
_cell.length_a   1.000
_cell.length_b   1.000
_cell.length_c   1.000
_cell.angle_alpha   90.00
_cell.angle_beta   90.00
_cell.angle_gamma   90.00
#
_symmetry.space_group_name_H-M   'P 1'
#
loop_
_entity.id
_entity.type
_entity.pdbx_description
1 polymer ?
#
loop_
_entity_poly.entity_id
_entity_poly.type
_entity_poly.pdbx_seq_one_letter_code
_entity_poly.pdbx_strand_id
1 'polypeptide(L)'
;MKFKPVYIYIVLILTVVAVFIFVPKDDISKSEAEVTDSKMPQDEIHKGLGSKEGPPSKSNVTGNIKHQMEMMKKAVEDNPNDTLVIRQYADFLSAAHRRNEAISLYERILNMNPKRSDILFNLAFIYYDKQEFDKSKEMTDKILKYNPDDLRARYNIGAIAHAKGNIAEAKKVWNELAEKHASTETGKLAKQSLEKLNQ
;
A
#
# COMPACT_ATOMS: atom_id res chain seq x y z
N MET A 1 56.63 19.30 22.03
CA MET A 1 55.46 20.01 21.48
C MET A 1 54.21 19.17 21.72
N LYS A 2 53.20 19.70 22.42
CA LYS A 2 51.96 18.96 22.73
C LYS A 2 51.00 19.07 21.53
N PHE A 3 50.87 18.02 20.74
CA PHE A 3 49.90 17.96 19.63
C PHE A 3 48.47 18.02 20.21
N LYS A 4 47.72 19.06 19.86
CA LYS A 4 46.32 19.21 20.28
C LYS A 4 45.42 18.33 19.39
N PRO A 5 44.46 17.58 19.94
CA PRO A 5 43.62 16.65 19.18
C PRO A 5 42.79 17.31 18.07
N VAL A 6 42.61 18.64 18.13
CA VAL A 6 41.93 19.45 17.09
C VAL A 6 42.58 19.30 15.72
N TYR A 7 43.90 19.15 15.63
CA TYR A 7 44.58 18.97 14.33
C TYR A 7 44.25 17.63 13.68
N ILE A 8 43.98 16.59 14.47
CA ILE A 8 43.59 15.26 13.97
C ILE A 8 42.21 15.34 13.33
N TYR A 9 41.26 16.05 13.96
CA TYR A 9 39.92 16.23 13.41
C TYR A 9 39.92 17.07 12.13
N ILE A 10 40.75 18.12 12.04
CA ILE A 10 40.86 18.94 10.82
C ILE A 10 41.40 18.10 9.66
N VAL A 11 42.41 17.27 9.90
CA VAL A 11 42.96 16.37 8.86
C VAL A 11 41.94 15.31 8.46
N LEU A 12 41.18 14.74 9.40
CA LEU A 12 40.17 13.72 9.13
C LEU A 12 38.96 14.27 8.37
N ILE A 13 38.56 15.52 8.63
CA ILE A 13 37.52 16.21 7.85
C ILE A 13 38.01 16.49 6.43
N LEU A 14 39.26 16.94 6.27
CA LEU A 14 39.84 17.21 4.95
C LEU A 14 39.98 15.94 4.11
N THR A 15 40.32 14.78 4.70
CA THR A 15 40.38 13.51 3.97
C THR A 15 39.00 13.02 3.55
N VAL A 16 37.98 13.15 4.41
CA VAL A 16 36.59 12.77 4.06
C VAL A 16 36.05 13.65 2.93
N VAL A 17 36.30 14.96 2.96
CA VAL A 17 35.88 15.89 1.89
C VAL A 17 36.63 15.61 0.59
N ALA A 18 37.94 15.31 0.65
CA ALA A 18 38.71 14.93 -0.53
C ALA A 18 38.19 13.63 -1.16
N VAL A 19 37.80 12.63 -0.37
CA VAL A 19 37.17 11.40 -0.87
C VAL A 19 35.84 11.71 -1.58
N PHE A 20 35.01 12.59 -1.03
CA PHE A 20 33.74 12.96 -1.69
C PHE A 20 33.90 13.77 -2.99
N ILE A 21 34.99 14.54 -3.12
CA ILE A 21 35.28 15.33 -4.33
C ILE A 21 35.96 14.47 -5.41
N PHE A 22 36.80 13.51 -5.03
CA PHE A 22 37.56 12.67 -5.96
C PHE A 22 36.94 11.30 -6.26
N VAL A 23 35.82 10.92 -5.64
CA VAL A 23 35.03 9.79 -6.14
C VAL A 23 34.46 10.21 -7.51
N PRO A 24 34.88 9.55 -8.61
CA PRO A 24 34.33 9.85 -9.93
C PRO A 24 32.82 9.62 -9.91
N LYS A 25 32.06 10.63 -10.31
CA LYS A 25 30.59 10.60 -10.40
C LYS A 25 30.04 9.65 -11.47
N ASP A 26 30.90 8.91 -12.15
CA ASP A 26 30.56 8.17 -13.37
C ASP A 26 30.01 6.76 -13.15
N ASP A 27 29.95 6.25 -11.91
CA ASP A 27 29.50 4.86 -11.66
C ASP A 27 28.23 4.72 -10.79
N ILE A 28 27.38 5.75 -10.66
CA ILE A 28 26.04 5.63 -10.02
C ILE A 28 24.90 5.58 -11.06
N SER A 29 25.22 5.52 -12.37
CA SER A 29 24.21 5.51 -13.44
C SER A 29 24.05 4.19 -14.20
N LYS A 30 24.81 3.13 -13.89
CA LYS A 30 24.74 1.85 -14.60
C LYS A 30 24.32 0.68 -13.71
N SER A 31 23.04 0.66 -13.37
CA SER A 31 22.29 -0.58 -13.19
C SER A 31 20.82 -0.33 -13.53
N GLU A 32 20.58 0.28 -14.69
CA GLU A 32 19.39 -0.11 -15.43
C GLU A 32 19.74 -1.49 -15.99
N ALA A 33 19.07 -2.54 -15.49
CA ALA A 33 19.14 -3.83 -16.13
C ALA A 33 18.69 -3.63 -17.57
N GLU A 34 19.63 -3.61 -18.51
CA GLU A 34 19.33 -3.60 -19.92
C GLU A 34 18.69 -4.96 -20.21
N VAL A 35 17.35 -4.99 -20.22
CA VAL A 35 16.57 -6.15 -20.66
C VAL A 35 16.80 -6.25 -22.16
N THR A 36 17.91 -6.87 -22.56
CA THR A 36 18.39 -6.93 -23.94
C THR A 36 17.56 -7.86 -24.82
N ASP A 37 16.53 -8.53 -24.29
CA ASP A 37 15.58 -9.29 -25.09
C ASP A 37 14.14 -8.89 -24.75
N SER A 38 13.67 -7.84 -25.42
CA SER A 38 12.29 -7.35 -25.39
C SER A 38 11.36 -8.09 -26.37
N LYS A 39 11.84 -9.17 -27.02
CA LYS A 39 11.00 -9.93 -27.96
C LYS A 39 10.17 -10.95 -27.19
N MET A 40 8.85 -10.74 -27.18
CA MET A 40 7.91 -11.75 -26.69
C MET A 40 8.14 -13.07 -27.44
N PRO A 41 8.17 -14.22 -26.74
CA PRO A 41 8.21 -15.53 -27.37
C PRO A 41 7.11 -15.64 -28.44
N GLN A 42 7.47 -16.09 -29.65
CA GLN A 42 6.49 -16.33 -30.70
C GLN A 42 5.88 -17.73 -30.53
N ASP A 43 5.17 -17.94 -29.42
CA ASP A 43 4.39 -19.15 -29.16
C ASP A 43 2.89 -18.90 -29.42
N GLU A 44 2.11 -19.97 -29.46
CA GLU A 44 0.66 -19.88 -29.68
C GLU A 44 -0.07 -19.16 -28.53
N ILE A 45 0.54 -19.11 -27.34
CA ILE A 45 -0.04 -18.55 -26.13
C ILE A 45 0.04 -17.01 -26.14
N HIS A 46 1.12 -16.44 -26.68
CA HIS A 46 1.29 -14.98 -26.80
C HIS A 46 0.82 -14.42 -28.16
N LYS A 47 0.38 -15.30 -29.06
CA LYS A 47 -0.21 -14.94 -30.36
C LYS A 47 -1.55 -14.22 -30.16
N GLY A 48 -1.50 -12.89 -30.19
CA GLY A 48 -2.66 -12.00 -29.96
C GLY A 48 -2.52 -11.11 -28.72
N LEU A 49 -1.51 -11.32 -27.88
CA LEU A 49 -1.16 -10.44 -26.75
C LEU A 49 -0.32 -9.23 -27.17
N GLY A 50 -0.04 -9.09 -28.48
CA GLY A 50 0.61 -7.91 -29.03
C GLY A 50 -0.23 -6.66 -28.81
N SER A 51 0.18 -5.81 -27.87
CA SER A 51 -0.38 -4.46 -27.74
C SER A 51 -0.02 -3.68 -29.02
N LYS A 52 -0.98 -2.88 -29.53
CA LYS A 52 -0.71 -1.93 -30.65
C LYS A 52 0.30 -0.85 -30.27
N GLU A 53 0.61 -0.73 -28.99
CA GLU A 53 1.40 0.34 -28.36
C GLU A 53 2.81 -0.13 -27.96
N GLY A 54 3.23 -1.32 -28.42
CA GLY A 54 4.50 -1.95 -28.07
C GLY A 54 4.51 -2.56 -26.67
N PRO A 55 5.67 -3.06 -26.20
CA PRO A 55 5.81 -3.55 -24.82
C PRO A 55 5.53 -2.42 -23.81
N PRO A 56 5.11 -2.73 -22.57
CA PRO A 56 4.91 -1.74 -21.52
C PRO A 56 6.16 -0.87 -21.32
N SER A 57 5.97 0.44 -21.35
CA SER A 57 6.97 1.47 -21.10
C SER A 57 6.39 2.50 -20.14
N LYS A 58 7.24 3.28 -19.47
CA LYS A 58 6.76 4.35 -18.59
C LYS A 58 5.78 5.30 -19.32
N SER A 59 6.04 5.59 -20.60
CA SER A 59 5.22 6.49 -21.41
C SER A 59 3.83 5.92 -21.71
N ASN A 60 3.74 4.72 -22.29
CA ASN A 60 2.44 4.14 -22.65
C ASN A 60 1.61 3.75 -21.40
N VAL A 61 2.25 3.27 -20.33
CA VAL A 61 1.56 3.01 -19.05
C VAL A 61 1.00 4.30 -18.47
N THR A 62 1.80 5.38 -18.42
CA THR A 62 1.31 6.66 -17.89
C THR A 62 0.18 7.24 -18.73
N GLY A 63 0.28 7.14 -20.07
CA GLY A 63 -0.77 7.57 -20.99
C GLY A 63 -2.07 6.81 -20.79
N ASN A 64 -2.00 5.47 -20.72
CA ASN A 64 -3.15 4.59 -20.55
C ASN A 64 -3.82 4.79 -19.19
N ILE A 65 -3.02 4.91 -18.12
CA ILE A 65 -3.53 5.20 -16.79
C ILE A 65 -4.24 6.56 -16.77
N LYS A 66 -3.66 7.60 -17.38
CA LYS A 66 -4.30 8.93 -17.46
C LYS A 66 -5.62 8.87 -18.25
N HIS A 67 -5.63 8.21 -19.40
CA HIS A 67 -6.85 8.05 -20.19
C HIS A 67 -7.95 7.33 -19.42
N GLN A 68 -7.60 6.22 -18.74
CA GLN A 68 -8.51 5.47 -17.90
C GLN A 68 -9.07 6.32 -16.74
N MET A 69 -8.23 7.15 -16.09
CA MET A 69 -8.68 8.08 -15.05
C MET A 69 -9.75 9.05 -15.57
N GLU A 70 -9.53 9.66 -16.73
CA GLU A 70 -10.49 10.61 -17.31
C GLU A 70 -11.81 9.93 -17.68
N MET A 71 -11.76 8.73 -18.27
CA MET A 71 -12.97 7.96 -18.58
C MET A 71 -13.77 7.62 -17.32
N MET A 72 -13.11 7.12 -16.27
CA MET A 72 -13.76 6.77 -15.01
C MET A 72 -14.30 8.00 -14.28
N LYS A 73 -13.57 9.11 -14.31
CA LYS A 73 -14.03 10.39 -13.76
C LYS A 73 -15.32 10.84 -14.45
N LYS A 74 -15.34 10.84 -15.78
CA LYS A 74 -16.54 11.18 -16.56
C LYS A 74 -17.71 10.26 -16.24
N ALA A 75 -17.47 8.94 -16.11
CA ALA A 75 -18.52 7.99 -15.74
C ALA A 75 -19.17 8.31 -14.38
N VAL A 76 -18.38 8.80 -13.41
CA VAL A 76 -18.88 9.29 -12.11
C VAL A 76 -19.63 10.61 -12.24
N GLU A 77 -19.21 11.51 -13.13
CA GLU A 77 -19.92 12.76 -13.42
C GLU A 77 -21.28 12.52 -14.07
N ASP A 78 -21.34 11.57 -15.02
CA ASP A 78 -22.57 11.16 -15.70
C ASP A 78 -23.53 10.42 -14.75
N ASN A 79 -23.02 9.70 -13.75
CA ASN A 79 -23.81 8.91 -12.79
C ASN A 79 -23.42 9.21 -11.32
N PRO A 80 -23.73 10.42 -10.81
CA PRO A 80 -23.19 10.91 -9.54
C PRO A 80 -23.68 10.16 -8.29
N ASN A 81 -24.73 9.35 -8.39
CA ASN A 81 -25.27 8.59 -7.26
C ASN A 81 -25.06 7.09 -7.41
N ASP A 82 -24.42 6.64 -8.50
CA ASP A 82 -24.10 5.23 -8.68
C ASP A 82 -22.88 4.86 -7.84
N THR A 83 -23.14 4.25 -6.68
CA THR A 83 -22.08 3.82 -5.75
C THR A 83 -21.14 2.79 -6.35
N LEU A 84 -21.56 2.01 -7.35
CA LEU A 84 -20.70 1.04 -8.01
C LEU A 84 -19.66 1.74 -8.88
N VAL A 85 -20.09 2.69 -9.71
CA VAL A 85 -19.20 3.47 -10.59
C VAL A 85 -18.23 4.31 -9.76
N ILE A 86 -18.73 4.95 -8.69
CA ILE A 86 -17.87 5.69 -7.74
C ILE A 86 -16.83 4.77 -7.10
N ARG A 87 -17.24 3.56 -6.66
CA ARG A 87 -16.32 2.60 -6.04
C ARG A 87 -15.24 2.16 -7.03
N GLN A 88 -15.61 1.82 -8.26
CA GLN A 88 -14.66 1.40 -9.28
C GLN A 88 -13.60 2.48 -9.56
N TYR A 89 -14.02 3.75 -9.60
CA TYR A 89 -13.07 4.84 -9.77
C TYR A 89 -12.18 5.03 -8.53
N ALA A 90 -12.73 4.92 -7.32
CA ALA A 90 -11.97 4.99 -6.08
C ALA A 90 -10.95 3.85 -5.94
N ASP A 91 -11.34 2.61 -6.28
CA ASP A 91 -10.45 1.44 -6.29
C ASP A 91 -9.28 1.68 -7.26
N PHE A 92 -9.58 2.18 -8.46
CA PHE A 92 -8.57 2.51 -9.47
C PHE A 92 -7.61 3.62 -9.00
N LEU A 93 -8.13 4.70 -8.41
CA LEU A 93 -7.30 5.77 -7.84
C LEU A 93 -6.41 5.27 -6.70
N SER A 94 -6.93 4.39 -5.86
CA SER A 94 -6.16 3.76 -4.78
C SER A 94 -5.00 2.94 -5.34
N ALA A 95 -5.26 2.12 -6.36
CA ALA A 95 -4.23 1.33 -7.05
C ALA A 95 -3.20 2.22 -7.77
N ALA A 96 -3.60 3.38 -8.28
CA ALA A 96 -2.72 4.38 -8.88
C ALA A 96 -1.99 5.27 -7.84
N HIS A 97 -1.97 4.87 -6.56
CA HIS A 97 -1.37 5.63 -5.44
C HIS A 97 -1.97 7.03 -5.19
N ARG A 98 -3.12 7.36 -5.80
CA ARG A 98 -3.88 8.61 -5.57
C ARG A 98 -4.85 8.46 -4.40
N ARG A 99 -4.30 8.07 -3.24
CA ARG A 99 -5.08 7.63 -2.07
C ARG A 99 -6.01 8.68 -1.49
N ASN A 100 -5.60 9.95 -1.48
CA ASN A 100 -6.44 11.02 -0.94
C ASN A 100 -7.73 11.22 -1.76
N GLU A 101 -7.65 11.07 -3.09
CA GLU A 101 -8.82 11.19 -3.96
C GLU A 101 -9.73 9.96 -3.85
N ALA A 102 -9.13 8.76 -3.71
CA ALA A 102 -9.87 7.55 -3.41
C ALA A 102 -10.66 7.68 -2.09
N ILE A 103 -10.04 8.22 -1.03
CA ILE A 103 -10.70 8.50 0.26
C ILE A 103 -11.94 9.37 0.05
N SER A 104 -11.82 10.51 -0.65
CA SER A 104 -12.95 11.42 -0.88
C SER A 104 -14.13 10.72 -1.59
N LEU A 105 -13.86 9.83 -2.54
CA LEU A 105 -14.90 9.06 -3.23
C LEU A 105 -15.52 7.99 -2.32
N TYR A 106 -14.72 7.29 -1.51
CA TYR A 106 -15.24 6.34 -0.54
C TYR A 106 -16.10 7.01 0.53
N GLU A 107 -15.69 8.17 1.04
CA GLU A 107 -16.48 8.99 1.97
C GLU A 107 -17.81 9.40 1.34
N ARG A 108 -17.82 9.78 0.06
CA ARG A 108 -19.06 10.04 -0.68
C ARG A 108 -19.99 8.82 -0.73
N ILE A 109 -19.45 7.61 -0.93
CA ILE A 109 -20.25 6.38 -0.86
C ILE A 109 -20.83 6.18 0.55
N LEU A 110 -20.02 6.41 1.60
CA LEU A 110 -20.47 6.26 2.98
C LEU A 110 -21.49 7.33 3.41
N ASN A 111 -21.44 8.53 2.83
CA ASN A 111 -22.48 9.54 3.04
C ASN A 111 -23.84 9.11 2.48
N MET A 112 -23.84 8.32 1.39
CA MET A 112 -25.07 7.73 0.84
C MET A 112 -25.50 6.46 1.58
N ASN A 113 -24.54 5.61 1.96
CA ASN A 113 -24.80 4.39 2.71
C ASN A 113 -23.69 4.15 3.78
N PRO A 114 -23.94 4.57 5.04
CA PRO A 114 -22.93 4.50 6.10
C PRO A 114 -22.53 3.10 6.54
N LYS A 115 -23.29 2.05 6.17
CA LYS A 115 -23.11 0.67 6.66
C LYS A 115 -22.35 -0.23 5.68
N ARG A 116 -21.72 0.36 4.65
CA ARG A 116 -20.97 -0.39 3.64
C ARG A 116 -19.63 -0.88 4.18
N SER A 117 -19.63 -2.09 4.77
CA SER A 117 -18.42 -2.69 5.32
C SER A 117 -17.30 -2.87 4.29
N ASP A 118 -17.63 -3.14 3.01
CA ASP A 118 -16.65 -3.21 1.93
C ASP A 118 -15.87 -1.89 1.77
N ILE A 119 -16.58 -0.75 1.82
CA ILE A 119 -15.97 0.57 1.72
C ILE A 119 -15.22 0.96 2.99
N LEU A 120 -15.77 0.63 4.17
CA LEU A 120 -15.10 0.85 5.45
C LEU A 120 -13.77 0.08 5.54
N PHE A 121 -13.71 -1.16 5.01
CA PHE A 121 -12.45 -1.91 4.92
C PHE A 121 -11.45 -1.24 3.99
N ASN A 122 -11.87 -0.74 2.82
CA ASN A 122 -10.99 -0.02 1.91
C ASN A 122 -10.38 1.23 2.57
N LEU A 123 -11.20 2.03 3.27
CA LEU A 123 -10.70 3.18 4.04
C LEU A 123 -9.78 2.76 5.19
N ALA A 124 -10.15 1.73 5.96
CA ALA A 124 -9.31 1.23 7.05
C ALA A 124 -7.93 0.81 6.55
N PHE A 125 -7.86 0.12 5.41
CA PHE A 125 -6.61 -0.28 4.76
C PHE A 125 -5.79 0.92 4.31
N ILE A 126 -6.41 1.90 3.64
CA ILE A 126 -5.70 3.10 3.19
C ILE A 126 -5.13 3.88 4.38
N TYR A 127 -5.90 4.07 5.46
CA TYR A 127 -5.41 4.75 6.66
C TYR A 127 -4.31 3.95 7.35
N TYR A 128 -4.42 2.62 7.40
CA TYR A 128 -3.36 1.75 7.94
C TYR A 128 -2.05 1.93 7.18
N ASP A 129 -2.10 1.90 5.84
CA ASP A 129 -0.90 2.03 5.00
C ASP A 129 -0.29 3.45 5.06
N LYS A 130 -1.12 4.47 5.34
CA LYS A 130 -0.67 5.83 5.65
C LYS A 130 -0.16 5.99 7.09
N GLN A 131 -0.13 4.92 7.89
CA GLN A 131 0.21 4.93 9.33
C GLN A 131 -0.73 5.80 10.18
N GLU A 132 -1.91 6.14 9.66
CA GLU A 132 -2.98 6.85 10.37
C GLU A 132 -3.82 5.84 11.17
N PHE A 133 -3.18 5.15 12.12
CA PHE A 133 -3.75 3.98 12.79
C PHE A 133 -5.04 4.26 13.57
N ASP A 134 -5.20 5.47 14.11
CA ASP A 134 -6.43 5.84 14.84
C ASP A 134 -7.63 5.94 13.91
N LYS A 135 -7.46 6.49 12.71
CA LYS A 135 -8.53 6.53 11.69
C LYS A 135 -8.82 5.14 11.12
N SER A 136 -7.77 4.33 10.93
CA SER A 136 -7.94 2.93 10.54
C SER A 136 -8.79 2.16 11.57
N LYS A 137 -8.52 2.39 12.85
CA LYS A 137 -9.31 1.83 13.95
C LYS A 137 -10.74 2.36 13.94
N GLU A 138 -10.95 3.66 13.73
CA GLU A 138 -12.29 4.24 13.66
C GLU A 138 -13.15 3.57 12.58
N MET A 139 -12.60 3.36 11.38
CA MET A 139 -13.33 2.66 10.31
C MET A 139 -13.60 1.20 10.66
N THR A 140 -12.63 0.51 11.27
CA THR A 140 -12.78 -0.89 11.72
C THR A 140 -13.82 -1.02 12.82
N ASP A 141 -13.86 -0.09 13.77
CA ASP A 141 -14.84 -0.04 14.86
C ASP A 141 -16.25 0.22 14.31
N LYS A 142 -16.41 1.04 13.26
CA LYS A 142 -17.70 1.20 12.57
C LYS A 142 -18.19 -0.12 11.98
N ILE A 143 -17.30 -0.93 11.39
CA ILE A 143 -17.67 -2.26 10.87
C ILE A 143 -18.19 -3.14 12.02
N LEU A 144 -17.45 -3.20 13.15
CA LEU A 144 -17.85 -3.99 14.31
C LEU A 144 -19.14 -3.47 14.98
N LYS A 145 -19.42 -2.16 14.89
CA LYS A 145 -20.69 -1.57 15.34
C LYS A 145 -21.88 -2.07 14.52
N TYR A 146 -21.70 -2.24 13.21
CA TYR A 146 -22.76 -2.71 12.32
C TYR A 146 -22.85 -4.24 12.23
N ASN A 147 -21.72 -4.92 12.37
CA ASN A 147 -21.59 -6.37 12.39
C ASN A 147 -20.57 -6.80 13.46
N PRO A 148 -21.02 -7.04 14.70
CA PRO A 148 -20.15 -7.42 15.81
C PRO A 148 -19.34 -8.71 15.59
N ASP A 149 -19.81 -9.58 14.69
CA ASP A 149 -19.23 -10.89 14.42
C ASP A 149 -18.32 -10.90 13.17
N ASP A 150 -18.02 -9.73 12.57
CA ASP A 150 -17.07 -9.66 11.46
C ASP A 150 -15.65 -10.00 11.94
N LEU A 151 -15.25 -11.25 11.69
CA LEU A 151 -13.95 -11.77 12.09
C LEU A 151 -12.79 -10.98 11.46
N ARG A 152 -12.94 -10.51 10.22
CA ARG A 152 -11.89 -9.74 9.53
C ARG A 152 -11.68 -8.39 10.21
N ALA A 153 -12.77 -7.73 10.62
CA ALA A 153 -12.66 -6.49 11.38
C ALA A 153 -12.01 -6.73 12.76
N ARG A 154 -12.35 -7.82 13.45
CA ARG A 154 -11.65 -8.20 14.70
C ARG A 154 -10.17 -8.47 14.47
N TYR A 155 -9.81 -9.15 13.39
CA TYR A 155 -8.41 -9.38 13.02
C TYR A 155 -7.66 -8.06 12.76
N ASN A 156 -8.31 -7.11 12.06
CA ASN A 156 -7.74 -5.79 11.80
C ASN A 156 -7.47 -5.01 13.09
N ILE A 157 -8.28 -5.15 14.15
CA ILE A 157 -7.96 -4.57 15.47
C ILE A 157 -6.61 -5.07 15.98
N GLY A 158 -6.36 -6.38 15.89
CA GLY A 158 -5.06 -6.96 16.27
C GLY A 158 -3.91 -6.43 15.40
N ALA A 159 -4.11 -6.31 14.08
CA ALA A 159 -3.11 -5.76 13.17
C ALA A 159 -2.80 -4.28 13.45
N ILE A 160 -3.83 -3.47 13.72
CA ILE A 160 -3.70 -2.06 14.09
C ILE A 160 -2.97 -1.93 15.44
N ALA A 161 -3.34 -2.74 16.44
CA ALA A 161 -2.67 -2.74 17.74
C ALA A 161 -1.18 -3.10 17.60
N HIS A 162 -0.86 -4.11 16.80
CA HIS A 162 0.51 -4.49 16.49
C HIS A 162 1.28 -3.34 15.84
N ALA A 163 0.71 -2.69 14.83
CA ALA A 163 1.35 -1.58 14.13
C ALA A 163 1.58 -0.35 15.03
N LYS A 164 0.73 -0.15 16.05
CA LYS A 164 0.92 0.85 17.12
C LYS A 164 1.95 0.44 18.18
N GLY A 165 2.55 -0.75 18.07
CA GLY A 165 3.48 -1.30 19.07
C GLY A 165 2.81 -1.92 20.30
N ASN A 166 1.47 -2.01 20.34
CA ASN A 166 0.75 -2.69 21.41
C ASN A 166 0.69 -4.21 21.16
N ILE A 167 1.83 -4.86 21.34
CA ILE A 167 2.00 -6.30 21.09
C ILE A 167 1.08 -7.14 21.99
N ALA A 168 0.87 -6.71 23.24
CA ALA A 168 0.04 -7.44 24.20
C ALA A 168 -1.43 -7.51 23.73
N GLU A 169 -1.98 -6.39 23.27
CA GLU A 169 -3.35 -6.35 22.74
C GLU A 169 -3.47 -7.14 21.43
N ALA A 170 -2.50 -7.02 20.52
CA ALA A 170 -2.48 -7.80 19.29
C ALA A 170 -2.49 -9.31 19.56
N LYS A 171 -1.63 -9.79 20.48
CA LYS A 171 -1.57 -11.21 20.88
C LYS A 171 -2.89 -11.67 21.49
N LYS A 172 -3.50 -10.86 22.36
CA LYS A 172 -4.80 -11.19 22.98
C LYS A 172 -5.87 -11.41 21.91
N VAL A 173 -6.02 -10.48 20.98
CA VAL A 173 -7.04 -10.54 19.92
C VAL A 173 -6.80 -11.72 18.98
N TRP A 174 -5.55 -11.92 18.54
CA TRP A 174 -5.23 -13.02 17.62
C TRP A 174 -5.31 -14.40 18.28
N ASN A 175 -4.98 -14.54 19.57
CA ASN A 175 -5.17 -15.80 20.30
C ASN A 175 -6.66 -16.17 20.34
N GLU A 176 -7.52 -15.21 20.69
CA GLU A 176 -8.96 -15.46 20.74
C GLU A 176 -9.51 -15.92 19.38
N LEU A 177 -9.08 -15.28 18.28
CA LEU A 177 -9.47 -15.66 16.92
C LEU A 177 -8.93 -17.04 16.52
N ALA A 178 -7.67 -17.33 16.84
CA ALA A 178 -7.03 -18.60 16.53
C ALA A 178 -7.65 -19.77 17.31
N GLU A 179 -8.10 -19.55 18.54
CA GLU A 179 -8.74 -20.57 19.39
C GLU A 179 -10.20 -20.79 19.01
N LYS A 180 -11.02 -19.72 18.98
CA LYS A 180 -12.47 -19.81 18.78
C LYS A 180 -12.87 -20.02 17.32
N HIS A 181 -12.02 -19.60 16.38
CA HIS A 181 -12.31 -19.62 14.95
C HIS A 181 -11.20 -20.31 14.14
N ALA A 182 -10.53 -21.31 14.73
CA ALA A 182 -9.38 -22.02 14.16
C ALA A 182 -9.57 -22.55 12.73
N SER A 183 -10.78 -23.00 12.38
CA SER A 183 -11.10 -23.54 11.05
C SER A 183 -11.32 -22.48 9.98
N THR A 184 -11.57 -21.23 10.38
CA THR A 184 -11.81 -20.10 9.46
C THR A 184 -10.51 -19.56 8.90
N GLU A 185 -10.57 -18.92 7.74
CA GLU A 185 -9.40 -18.26 7.15
C GLU A 185 -8.82 -17.20 8.08
N THR A 186 -9.67 -16.43 8.75
CA THR A 186 -9.23 -15.41 9.71
C THR A 186 -8.55 -16.01 10.95
N GLY A 187 -9.03 -17.15 11.45
CA GLY A 187 -8.35 -17.86 12.55
C GLY A 187 -6.97 -18.37 12.15
N LYS A 188 -6.82 -18.88 10.92
CA LYS A 188 -5.51 -19.29 10.37
C LYS A 188 -4.57 -18.08 10.23
N LEU A 189 -5.06 -16.96 9.70
CA LEU A 189 -4.30 -15.70 9.60
C LEU A 189 -3.86 -15.20 10.98
N ALA A 190 -4.74 -15.26 11.98
CA ALA A 190 -4.42 -14.89 13.36
C ALA A 190 -3.29 -15.78 13.92
N LYS A 191 -3.37 -17.10 13.70
CA LYS A 191 -2.31 -18.03 14.10
C LYS A 191 -0.96 -17.71 13.43
N GLN A 192 -0.95 -17.48 12.12
CA GLN A 192 0.26 -17.10 11.39
C GLN A 192 0.85 -15.78 11.91
N SER A 193 -0.01 -14.80 12.21
CA SER A 193 0.43 -13.52 12.77
C SER A 193 1.05 -13.68 14.16
N LEU A 194 0.52 -14.58 15.00
CA LEU A 194 1.13 -14.92 16.30
C LEU A 194 2.49 -15.59 16.16
N GLU A 195 2.65 -16.52 15.20
CA GLU A 195 3.92 -17.20 14.93
C GLU A 195 5.02 -16.19 14.54
N LYS A 196 4.69 -15.22 13.69
CA LYS A 196 5.61 -14.14 13.30
C LYS A 196 6.04 -13.24 14.45
N LEU A 197 5.22 -13.07 15.49
CA LEU A 197 5.56 -12.28 16.67
C LEU A 197 6.54 -12.96 17.63
N ASN A 198 6.76 -14.26 17.48
CA ASN A 198 7.59 -15.06 18.36
C ASN A 198 8.93 -15.46 17.71
N GLN A 199 9.15 -15.06 16.45
CA GLN A 199 10.43 -15.19 15.74
C GLN A 199 11.28 -13.95 15.96
#